data_AF-A0A7Y5RBD0-F1
#
_entry.id   AF-A0A7Y5RBD0-F1
#
_cell.length_a   1.000
_cell.length_b   1.000
_cell.length_c   1.000
_cell.angle_alpha   90.00
_cell.angle_beta   90.00
_cell.angle_gamma   90.00
#
_symmetry.space_group_name_H-M   'P 1'
#
loop_
_entity.id
_entity.type
_entity.pdbx_description
1 polymer ?
#
loop_
_entity_poly.entity_id
_entity_poly.type
_entity_poly.pdbx_seq_one_letter_code
_entity_poly.pdbx_strand_id
1 'polypeptide(L)'
;MDRFIRANAKGQQLKAAYLEALRALAPRLSKRAFSLFADPREPLFDSDLVVFSAGDLLPFATSGTRRLRTELNVEATFRSFDLKTLHRLTYKGIKSLNFNFPAERWFDWGDCVASLLAHELTGEQTGPMQHAFYFVSGATISVTCERVSWQTKRNSQA
;
A
#
# COMPACT_ATOMS: atom_id res chain seq x y z
N MET A 1 -15.51 17.71 26.27
CA MET A 1 -14.22 17.17 26.75
C MET A 1 -14.15 15.65 26.64
N ASP A 2 -15.20 14.94 27.03
CA ASP A 2 -15.22 13.46 27.14
C ASP A 2 -15.19 12.68 25.79
N ARG A 3 -15.66 13.26 24.68
CA ARG A 3 -15.61 12.62 23.34
C ARG A 3 -14.22 12.54 22.75
N PHE A 4 -13.42 13.62 22.90
CA PHE A 4 -12.06 13.68 22.37
C PHE A 4 -11.14 12.68 23.08
N ILE A 5 -11.25 12.59 24.40
CA ILE A 5 -10.48 11.63 25.21
C ILE A 5 -10.82 10.20 24.80
N ARG A 6 -12.11 9.88 24.64
CA ARG A 6 -12.56 8.55 24.18
C ARG A 6 -12.08 8.22 22.77
N ALA A 7 -12.14 9.18 21.84
CA ALA A 7 -11.65 9.00 20.48
C ALA A 7 -10.13 8.75 20.45
N ASN A 8 -9.37 9.52 21.23
CA ASN A 8 -7.92 9.34 21.35
C ASN A 8 -7.55 7.98 21.96
N ALA A 9 -8.23 7.56 23.04
CA ALA A 9 -8.02 6.25 23.66
C ALA A 9 -8.32 5.10 22.68
N LYS A 10 -9.43 5.20 21.93
CA LYS A 10 -9.77 4.23 20.89
C LYS A 10 -8.73 4.21 19.77
N GLY A 11 -8.25 5.36 19.32
CA GLY A 11 -7.19 5.47 18.31
C GLY A 11 -5.89 4.80 18.75
N GLN A 12 -5.50 5.00 20.00
CA GLN A 12 -4.32 4.33 20.58
C GLN A 12 -4.50 2.80 20.64
N GLN A 13 -5.68 2.32 21.03
CA GLN A 13 -5.99 0.87 21.03
C GLN A 13 -5.90 0.26 19.64
N LEU A 14 -6.51 0.91 18.63
CA LEU A 14 -6.47 0.44 17.25
C LEU A 14 -5.04 0.41 16.71
N LYS A 15 -4.26 1.46 16.99
CA LYS A 15 -2.85 1.52 16.61
C LYS A 15 -2.02 0.41 17.24
N ALA A 16 -2.24 0.11 18.53
CA ALA A 16 -1.55 -0.98 19.21
C ALA A 16 -1.88 -2.33 18.56
N ALA A 17 -3.17 -2.59 18.29
CA ALA A 17 -3.61 -3.82 17.62
C ALA A 17 -3.01 -3.96 16.21
N TYR A 18 -2.97 -2.87 15.44
CA TYR A 18 -2.33 -2.85 14.12
C TYR A 18 -0.83 -3.18 14.22
N LEU A 19 -0.10 -2.58 15.16
CA LEU A 19 1.32 -2.84 15.34
C LEU A 19 1.60 -4.28 15.77
N GLU A 20 0.72 -4.88 16.58
CA GLU A 20 0.80 -6.31 16.92
C GLU A 20 0.60 -7.21 15.69
N ALA A 21 -0.42 -6.93 14.87
CA ALA A 21 -0.63 -7.65 13.62
C ALA A 21 0.56 -7.50 12.66
N LEU A 22 1.10 -6.29 12.53
CA LEU A 22 2.26 -6.00 11.68
C LEU A 22 3.53 -6.75 12.15
N ARG A 23 3.73 -6.93 13.47
CA ARG A 23 4.87 -7.70 14.01
C ARG A 23 4.88 -9.15 13.53
N ALA A 24 3.72 -9.78 13.35
CA ALA A 24 3.64 -11.13 12.78
C ALA A 24 4.19 -11.20 11.34
N LEU A 25 4.16 -10.08 10.62
CA LEU A 25 4.68 -9.95 9.25
C LEU A 25 6.16 -9.55 9.19
N ALA A 26 6.78 -9.15 10.31
CA ALA A 26 8.16 -8.67 10.36
C ALA A 26 9.18 -9.62 9.69
N PRO A 27 9.11 -10.97 9.82
CA PRO A 27 10.05 -11.87 9.16
C PRO A 27 10.00 -11.85 7.63
N ARG A 28 8.91 -11.33 7.05
CA ARG A 28 8.65 -11.33 5.61
C ARG A 28 8.90 -9.97 4.95
N LEU A 29 9.01 -8.93 5.78
CA LEU A 29 9.30 -7.58 5.34
C LEU A 29 10.79 -7.30 5.47
N SER A 30 11.33 -6.47 4.58
CA SER A 30 12.64 -5.90 4.85
C SER A 30 12.55 -5.00 6.08
N LYS A 31 13.64 -4.87 6.84
CA LYS A 31 13.69 -3.98 8.02
C LYS A 31 13.19 -2.57 7.70
N ARG A 32 13.55 -2.05 6.53
CA ARG A 32 13.12 -0.74 6.02
C ARG A 32 11.61 -0.68 5.72
N ALA A 33 11.07 -1.71 5.06
CA ALA A 33 9.63 -1.75 4.79
C ALA A 33 8.83 -1.82 6.09
N PHE A 34 9.25 -2.69 7.02
CA PHE A 34 8.64 -2.78 8.34
C PHE A 34 8.67 -1.44 9.08
N SER A 35 9.82 -0.75 9.10
CA SER A 35 9.92 0.56 9.78
C SER A 35 8.99 1.61 9.17
N LEU A 36 8.73 1.57 7.86
CA LEU A 36 7.82 2.51 7.20
C LEU A 36 6.35 2.19 7.53
N PHE A 37 5.97 0.91 7.54
CA PHE A 37 4.62 0.50 7.95
C PHE A 37 4.33 0.72 9.44
N ALA A 38 5.36 0.66 10.28
CA ALA A 38 5.27 0.87 11.72
C ALA A 38 5.50 2.33 12.13
N ASP A 39 5.80 3.24 11.19
CA ASP A 39 6.12 4.63 11.51
C ASP A 39 4.87 5.34 12.04
N PRO A 40 4.89 5.88 13.27
CA PRO A 40 3.74 6.56 13.85
C PRO A 40 3.32 7.82 13.11
N ARG A 41 4.16 8.36 12.21
CA ARG A 41 3.88 9.53 11.38
C ARG A 41 3.11 9.20 10.11
N GLU A 42 2.89 7.91 9.82
CA GLU A 42 2.17 7.42 8.64
C GLU A 42 2.69 8.06 7.34
N PRO A 43 3.79 7.57 6.78
CA PRO A 43 4.49 8.26 5.70
C PRO A 43 3.67 8.45 4.41
N LEU A 44 2.55 7.73 4.26
CA LEU A 44 1.61 7.89 3.14
C LEU A 44 0.38 8.73 3.48
N PHE A 45 0.25 9.21 4.72
CA PHE A 45 -0.88 10.05 5.12
C PHE A 45 -0.98 11.27 4.20
N ASP A 46 -2.21 11.57 3.75
CA ASP A 46 -2.52 12.64 2.79
C ASP A 46 -1.71 12.57 1.48
N SER A 47 -1.23 11.39 1.08
CA SER A 47 -0.50 11.23 -0.18
C SER A 47 -1.45 10.97 -1.36
N ASP A 48 -1.11 11.50 -2.52
CA ASP A 48 -1.87 11.26 -3.76
C ASP A 48 -1.37 10.00 -4.46
N LEU A 49 -2.31 9.18 -4.95
CA LEU A 49 -1.97 8.06 -5.83
C LEU A 49 -1.61 8.60 -7.22
N VAL A 50 -0.34 8.46 -7.61
CA VAL A 50 0.16 8.93 -8.92
C VAL A 50 0.09 7.83 -9.96
N VAL A 51 0.48 6.62 -9.57
CA VAL A 51 0.49 5.46 -10.47
C VAL A 51 -0.05 4.26 -9.72
N PHE A 52 -1.01 3.58 -10.33
CA PHE A 52 -1.37 2.22 -9.95
C PHE A 52 -1.33 1.36 -11.20
N SER A 53 -0.37 0.45 -11.28
CA SER A 53 -0.20 -0.41 -12.45
C SER A 53 -0.13 -1.87 -12.03
N ALA A 54 -0.76 -2.72 -12.84
CA ALA A 54 -0.68 -4.16 -12.75
C ALA A 54 -0.15 -4.66 -14.09
N GLY A 55 0.90 -5.47 -14.07
CA GLY A 55 1.51 -5.95 -15.30
C GLY A 55 2.46 -7.11 -15.08
N ASP A 56 2.68 -7.83 -16.18
CA ASP A 56 3.54 -9.00 -16.23
C ASP A 56 4.95 -8.51 -16.50
N LEU A 57 5.91 -8.79 -15.61
CA LEU A 57 7.31 -8.66 -15.99
C LEU A 57 7.59 -9.80 -16.97
N LEU A 58 7.62 -9.54 -18.28
CA LEU A 58 8.17 -10.47 -19.26
C LEU A 58 9.68 -10.57 -18.99
N PRO A 59 10.20 -11.68 -18.46
CA PRO A 59 11.64 -11.82 -18.30
C PRO A 59 12.20 -11.96 -19.72
N PHE A 60 13.01 -11.00 -20.15
CA PHE A 60 13.74 -11.11 -21.40
C PHE A 60 14.75 -12.27 -21.24
N ALA A 61 14.38 -13.46 -21.72
CA ALA A 61 15.22 -14.65 -21.61
C ALA A 61 16.21 -14.68 -22.79
N THR A 62 17.46 -14.30 -22.56
CA THR A 62 18.53 -14.41 -23.56
C THR A 62 19.10 -15.82 -23.69
N SER A 63 18.76 -16.77 -22.81
CA SER A 63 19.15 -18.18 -22.99
C SER A 63 18.44 -19.08 -21.97
N GLY A 64 17.98 -20.25 -22.41
CA GLY A 64 17.74 -21.39 -21.54
C GLY A 64 16.27 -21.73 -21.25
N THR A 65 15.89 -22.91 -21.73
CA THR A 65 14.70 -23.75 -21.49
C THR A 65 14.24 -23.88 -20.02
N ARG A 66 13.79 -22.79 -19.41
CA ARG A 66 12.95 -22.82 -18.19
C ARG A 66 11.58 -22.27 -18.55
N ARG A 67 10.50 -23.00 -18.21
CA ARG A 67 9.12 -22.50 -18.34
C ARG A 67 9.04 -21.14 -17.65
N LEU A 68 8.96 -20.07 -18.44
CA LEU A 68 8.76 -18.70 -17.98
C LEU A 68 7.34 -18.64 -17.41
N ARG A 69 7.22 -18.70 -16.08
CA ARG A 69 5.96 -18.40 -15.42
C ARG A 69 5.87 -16.88 -15.36
N THR A 70 4.96 -16.30 -16.12
CA THR A 70 4.59 -14.89 -15.98
C THR A 70 4.09 -14.68 -14.56
N GLU A 71 4.78 -13.80 -13.82
CA GLU A 71 4.35 -13.36 -12.50
C GLU A 71 3.75 -11.96 -12.64
N LEU A 72 2.47 -11.84 -12.32
CA LEU A 72 1.82 -10.55 -12.20
C LEU A 72 2.48 -9.79 -11.06
N ASN A 73 2.90 -8.55 -11.34
CA ASN A 73 3.36 -7.61 -10.34
C ASN A 73 2.42 -6.42 -10.30
N VAL A 74 2.25 -5.85 -9.11
CA VAL A 74 1.52 -4.61 -8.93
C VAL A 74 2.47 -3.56 -8.40
N GLU A 75 2.32 -2.34 -8.90
CA GLU A 75 3.04 -1.17 -8.41
C GLU A 75 2.05 -0.07 -8.04
N ALA A 76 2.24 0.50 -6.86
CA ALA A 76 1.54 1.69 -6.42
C ALA A 76 2.56 2.76 -6.05
N THR A 77 2.49 3.91 -6.72
CA THR A 77 3.32 5.08 -6.43
C THR A 77 2.46 6.18 -5.86
N PHE A 78 2.82 6.63 -4.67
CA PHE A 78 2.20 7.74 -3.98
C PHE A 78 3.14 8.93 -3.90
N ARG A 79 2.59 10.13 -4.04
CA ARG A 79 3.30 11.39 -3.80
C ARG A 79 2.84 11.96 -2.48
N SER A 80 3.80 12.18 -1.58
CA SER A 80 3.54 12.78 -0.26
C SER A 80 2.94 14.18 -0.38
N PHE A 81 2.25 14.60 0.67
CA PHE A 81 1.69 15.95 0.81
C PHE A 81 2.72 17.08 0.61
N ASP A 82 3.99 16.86 0.99
CA ASP A 82 5.07 17.83 0.77
C ASP A 82 5.52 17.97 -0.70
N LEU A 83 4.95 17.16 -1.61
CA LEU A 83 5.23 17.04 -3.04
C LEU A 83 6.68 16.67 -3.39
N LYS A 84 7.52 16.41 -2.37
CA LYS A 84 8.95 16.17 -2.49
C LYS A 84 9.31 14.70 -2.34
N THR A 85 8.42 13.86 -1.82
CA THR A 85 8.70 12.44 -1.62
C THR A 85 7.76 11.56 -2.45
N LEU A 86 8.35 10.60 -3.15
CA LEU A 86 7.63 9.53 -3.83
C LEU A 86 7.82 8.24 -3.06
N HIS A 87 6.71 7.58 -2.76
CA HIS A 87 6.64 6.29 -2.11
C HIS A 87 6.23 5.26 -3.15
N ARG A 88 7.14 4.35 -3.50
CA ARG A 88 6.88 3.26 -4.44
C ARG A 88 6.72 1.96 -3.68
N LEU A 89 5.54 1.37 -3.80
CA LEU A 89 5.21 0.05 -3.28
C LEU A 89 5.19 -0.94 -4.45
N THR A 90 5.94 -2.02 -4.33
CA THR A 90 5.94 -3.10 -5.32
C THR A 90 5.48 -4.38 -4.66
N TYR A 91 4.48 -5.01 -5.27
CA TYR A 91 3.85 -6.23 -4.80
C TYR A 91 4.17 -7.39 -5.75
N LYS A 92 4.51 -8.54 -5.18
CA LYS A 92 4.85 -9.77 -5.92
C LYS A 92 4.04 -10.95 -5.39
N GLY A 93 3.85 -11.95 -6.24
CA GLY A 93 3.04 -13.13 -5.91
C GLY A 93 1.59 -12.76 -5.65
N ILE A 94 1.00 -11.96 -6.55
CA ILE A 94 -0.37 -11.46 -6.43
C ILE A 94 -1.36 -12.63 -6.45
N LYS A 95 -2.27 -12.65 -5.46
CA LYS A 95 -3.36 -13.62 -5.36
C LYS A 95 -4.70 -13.01 -5.75
N SER A 96 -4.92 -11.75 -5.39
CA SER A 96 -6.10 -11.01 -5.77
C SER A 96 -5.84 -9.51 -5.73
N LEU A 97 -6.63 -8.79 -6.52
CA LEU A 97 -6.66 -7.34 -6.60
C LEU A 97 -8.13 -6.93 -6.59
N ASN A 98 -8.52 -6.07 -5.67
CA ASN A 98 -9.91 -5.63 -5.52
C ASN A 98 -9.96 -4.11 -5.52
N PHE A 99 -10.82 -3.59 -6.40
CA PHE A 99 -11.14 -2.18 -6.52
C PHE A 99 -12.61 -2.01 -6.14
N ASN A 100 -12.86 -1.27 -5.07
CA ASN A 100 -14.20 -0.88 -4.67
C ASN A 100 -14.33 0.63 -4.82
N PHE A 101 -15.20 1.05 -5.74
CA PHE A 101 -15.42 2.44 -6.05
C PHE A 101 -16.90 2.76 -5.82
N PRO A 102 -17.23 3.83 -5.07
CA PRO A 102 -18.61 4.24 -4.92
C PRO A 102 -19.20 4.58 -6.30
N ALA A 103 -20.31 3.92 -6.64
CA ALA A 103 -20.87 3.84 -7.99
C ALA A 103 -21.27 5.19 -8.62
N GLU A 104 -21.42 6.25 -7.81
CA GLU A 104 -21.90 7.54 -8.28
C GLU A 104 -20.86 8.38 -9.04
N ARG A 105 -19.56 8.01 -9.06
CA ARG A 105 -18.52 8.88 -9.65
C ARG A 105 -17.38 8.21 -10.43
N TRP A 106 -17.40 6.89 -10.64
CA TRP A 106 -16.25 6.16 -11.19
C TRP A 106 -15.76 6.59 -12.59
N PHE A 107 -16.60 7.27 -13.40
CA PHE A 107 -16.27 7.77 -14.74
C PHE A 107 -15.87 9.25 -14.80
N ASP A 108 -16.08 10.03 -13.73
CA ASP A 108 -15.66 11.44 -13.64
C ASP A 108 -14.21 11.59 -13.14
N TRP A 109 -13.48 10.48 -13.00
CA TRP A 109 -12.16 10.42 -12.39
C TRP A 109 -11.03 10.73 -13.36
N GLY A 110 -11.23 11.73 -14.21
CA GLY A 110 -10.19 12.26 -15.07
C GLY A 110 -8.94 12.69 -14.29
N ASP A 111 -9.08 13.11 -13.02
CA ASP A 111 -7.96 13.72 -12.28
C ASP A 111 -7.82 13.42 -10.77
N CYS A 112 -8.64 12.61 -10.11
CA CYS A 112 -8.42 12.34 -8.67
C CYS A 112 -9.07 11.05 -8.14
N VAL A 113 -8.29 9.97 -8.03
CA VAL A 113 -8.44 9.14 -6.83
C VAL A 113 -7.99 10.04 -5.68
N ALA A 114 -8.96 10.57 -4.92
CA ALA A 114 -8.73 11.54 -3.85
C ALA A 114 -7.59 11.08 -2.90
N SER A 115 -6.95 12.01 -2.20
CA SER A 115 -5.80 11.73 -1.32
C SER A 115 -6.05 10.55 -0.37
N LEU A 116 -4.97 9.81 -0.10
CA LEU A 116 -5.01 8.64 0.77
C LEU A 116 -5.33 9.05 2.20
N LEU A 117 -6.43 8.53 2.73
CA LEU A 117 -6.85 8.74 4.12
C LEU A 117 -6.08 7.83 5.07
N ALA A 118 -5.96 6.56 4.71
CA ALA A 118 -5.28 5.55 5.51
C ALA A 118 -4.84 4.36 4.65
N HIS A 119 -3.91 3.57 5.17
CA HIS A 119 -3.60 2.27 4.59
C HIS A 119 -3.25 1.27 5.68
N GLU A 120 -3.54 0.01 5.42
CA GLU A 120 -3.30 -1.07 6.38
C GLU A 120 -2.66 -2.25 5.69
N LEU A 121 -1.57 -2.75 6.27
CA LEU A 121 -0.96 -4.02 5.89
C LEU A 121 -1.30 -5.08 6.94
N THR A 122 -2.07 -6.08 6.55
CA THR A 122 -2.51 -7.19 7.41
C THR A 122 -2.14 -8.53 6.79
N GLY A 123 -2.27 -9.59 7.58
CA GLY A 123 -2.04 -10.96 7.12
C GLY A 123 -1.52 -11.84 8.24
N GLU A 124 -1.39 -13.12 7.92
CA GLU A 124 -0.85 -14.12 8.82
C GLU A 124 0.67 -14.29 8.63
N GLN A 125 1.32 -14.86 9.66
CA GLN A 125 2.74 -15.21 9.59
C GLN A 125 3.03 -16.15 8.41
N THR A 126 2.13 -17.11 8.16
CA THR A 126 2.20 -18.10 7.08
C THR A 126 0.97 -18.00 6.18
N GLY A 127 0.95 -17.03 5.27
CA GLY A 127 -0.17 -16.83 4.35
C GLY A 127 0.06 -15.68 3.38
N PRO A 128 -0.91 -15.33 2.51
CA PRO A 128 -0.83 -14.08 1.79
C PRO A 128 -0.95 -12.89 2.76
N MET A 129 -0.29 -11.78 2.43
CA MET A 129 -0.52 -10.48 3.05
C MET A 129 -1.58 -9.73 2.25
N GLN A 130 -2.33 -8.87 2.92
CA GLN A 130 -3.28 -7.96 2.29
C GLN A 130 -2.88 -6.52 2.63
N HIS A 131 -2.71 -5.69 1.60
CA HIS A 131 -2.52 -4.26 1.77
C HIS A 131 -3.74 -3.52 1.22
N ALA A 132 -4.47 -2.84 2.09
CA ALA A 132 -5.62 -2.02 1.75
C ALA A 132 -5.28 -0.54 1.79
N PHE A 133 -5.79 0.20 0.82
CA PHE A 133 -5.71 1.65 0.68
C PHE A 133 -7.11 2.25 0.76
N TYR A 134 -7.30 3.20 1.65
CA TYR A 134 -8.57 3.89 1.87
C TYR A 134 -8.40 5.34 1.45
N PHE A 135 -9.20 5.78 0.49
CA PHE A 135 -9.13 7.13 -0.07
C PHE A 135 -10.26 8.01 0.46
N VAL A 136 -10.05 9.32 0.51
CA VAL A 136 -11.06 10.30 0.96
C VAL A 136 -12.34 10.23 0.12
N SER A 137 -12.25 9.81 -1.14
CA SER A 137 -13.40 9.60 -2.03
C SER A 137 -14.31 8.44 -1.62
N GLY A 138 -13.94 7.64 -0.62
CA GLY A 138 -14.58 6.38 -0.28
C GLY A 138 -14.13 5.20 -1.16
N ALA A 139 -13.25 5.46 -2.14
CA ALA A 139 -12.61 4.39 -2.90
C ALA A 139 -11.74 3.52 -1.99
N THR A 140 -11.68 2.23 -2.30
CA THR A 140 -10.76 1.28 -1.67
C THR A 140 -10.05 0.49 -2.75
N ILE A 141 -8.72 0.37 -2.62
CA ILE A 141 -7.91 -0.53 -3.43
C ILE A 141 -7.25 -1.50 -2.47
N SER A 142 -7.34 -2.80 -2.73
CA SER A 142 -6.66 -3.81 -1.91
C SER A 142 -5.90 -4.82 -2.76
N VAL A 143 -4.68 -5.13 -2.31
CA VAL A 143 -3.76 -6.05 -2.97
C VAL A 143 -3.46 -7.21 -2.03
N THR A 144 -3.80 -8.43 -2.45
CA THR A 144 -3.41 -9.65 -1.74
C THR A 144 -2.17 -10.22 -2.41
N CYS A 145 -1.06 -10.35 -1.68
CA CYS A 145 0.25 -10.68 -2.24
C CYS A 145 1.10 -11.54 -1.31
N GLU A 146 2.17 -12.14 -1.84
CA GLU A 146 3.14 -12.88 -1.02
C GLU A 146 4.24 -11.98 -0.45
N ARG A 147 4.57 -10.89 -1.16
CA ARG A 147 5.66 -9.98 -0.82
C ARG A 147 5.30 -8.55 -1.20
N VAL A 148 5.68 -7.61 -0.34
CA VAL A 148 5.63 -6.18 -0.60
C VAL A 148 6.99 -5.56 -0.28
N SER A 149 7.43 -4.64 -1.12
CA SER A 149 8.60 -3.79 -0.85
C SER A 149 8.23 -2.32 -0.94
N TRP A 150 8.79 -1.51 -0.05
CA TRP A 150 8.54 -0.07 -0.01
C TRP A 150 9.85 0.68 -0.19
N GLN A 151 9.91 1.50 -1.24
CA GLN A 151 11.00 2.43 -1.51
C GLN A 151 10.52 3.87 -1.40
N THR A 152 11.39 4.74 -0.88
CA THR A 152 11.16 6.18 -0.83
C THR A 152 12.24 6.89 -1.63
N LYS A 153 11.84 7.82 -2.50
CA LYS A 153 12.72 8.64 -3.33
C LYS A 153 12.33 10.10 -3.20
N ARG A 154 13.30 10.99 -2.97
CA ARG A 154 13.05 12.43 -3.07
C ARG A 154 12.94 12.82 -4.54
N ASN A 155 11.90 13.54 -4.89
CA ASN A 155 11.74 14.16 -6.18
C ASN A 155 12.66 15.38 -6.24
N SER A 156 13.73 15.30 -7.03
CA SER A 156 14.75 16.35 -7.14
C SER A 156 14.34 17.50 -8.06
N GLN A 157 13.08 17.52 -8.52
CA GLN A 157 12.52 18.54 -9.42
C GLN A 157 11.48 19.46 -8.74
N ALA A 158 11.43 19.46 -7.40
CA ALA A 158 10.54 20.32 -6.61
C ALA A 158 11.25 21.58 -6.10
#